data_AF-A0A1L4CXK0-F1
#
_entry.id   AF-A0A1L4CXK0-F1
#
_cell.length_a   1.000
_cell.length_b   1.000
_cell.length_c   1.000
_cell.angle_alpha   90.00
_cell.angle_beta   90.00
_cell.angle_gamma   90.00
#
_symmetry.space_group_name_H-M   'P 1'
#
loop_
_entity.id
_entity.type
_entity.pdbx_description
1 polymer ?
#
loop_
_entity_poly.entity_id
_entity_poly.type
_entity_poly.pdbx_seq_one_letter_code
_entity_poly.pdbx_strand_id
1 'polypeptide(L)'
;MIVKSFYKFFIFIFIYSNINTHAHELGSYLFCVNQNNLYDWKWAPESSDGIENFNQLATSPDNRGTWINGTGGHNKYFNQELRVLQDFNSVEEARDFCSQLQKKCTNAYGGEFKYVAVASWSVSVLIWTYIKVFYYENKDNKRIKNGVYCPNWHYLNF
;
A
#
# COMPACT_ATOMS: atom_id res chain seq x y z
N MET A 1 3.23 -16.71 -70.28
CA MET A 1 4.44 -17.42 -69.82
C MET A 1 4.81 -16.88 -68.45
N ILE A 2 4.57 -17.70 -67.42
CA ILE A 2 5.04 -17.65 -66.02
C ILE A 2 4.86 -16.33 -65.24
N VAL A 3 3.73 -16.25 -64.54
CA VAL A 3 3.55 -15.38 -63.35
C VAL A 3 4.26 -16.05 -62.18
N LYS A 4 5.44 -15.54 -61.77
CA LYS A 4 6.08 -15.97 -60.51
C LYS A 4 5.46 -15.21 -59.35
N SER A 5 4.47 -15.84 -58.74
CA SER A 5 3.87 -15.47 -57.46
C SER A 5 4.92 -15.58 -56.35
N PHE A 6 5.37 -14.44 -55.82
CA PHE A 6 6.19 -14.38 -54.61
C PHE A 6 5.26 -14.36 -53.40
N TYR A 7 4.94 -15.53 -52.86
CA TYR A 7 4.33 -15.66 -51.54
C TYR A 7 5.36 -15.27 -50.48
N LYS A 8 5.32 -14.03 -50.00
CA LYS A 8 6.05 -13.63 -48.78
C LYS A 8 5.34 -14.25 -47.58
N PHE A 9 5.89 -15.36 -47.10
CA PHE A 9 5.50 -16.02 -45.87
C PHE A 9 6.01 -15.16 -44.70
N PHE A 10 5.19 -14.24 -44.19
CA PHE A 10 5.48 -13.51 -42.94
C PHE A 10 5.16 -14.45 -41.76
N ILE A 11 6.19 -15.14 -41.26
CA ILE A 11 6.10 -15.89 -40.01
C ILE A 11 6.09 -14.88 -38.87
N PHE A 12 4.90 -14.58 -38.34
CA PHE A 12 4.75 -13.90 -37.05
C PHE A 12 5.15 -14.87 -35.94
N ILE A 13 6.42 -14.85 -35.53
CA ILE A 13 6.85 -15.52 -34.31
C ILE A 13 6.30 -14.72 -33.15
N PHE A 14 5.14 -15.15 -32.62
CA PHE A 14 4.68 -14.74 -31.30
C PHE A 14 5.64 -15.36 -30.28
N ILE A 15 6.66 -14.59 -29.90
CA ILE A 15 7.44 -14.88 -28.70
C ILE A 15 6.47 -14.62 -27.55
N TYR A 16 5.84 -15.68 -27.05
CA TYR A 16 5.25 -15.68 -25.72
C TYR A 16 6.41 -15.55 -24.72
N SER A 17 6.83 -14.32 -24.47
CA SER A 17 7.52 -14.03 -23.23
C SER A 17 6.55 -14.40 -22.12
N ASN A 18 6.91 -15.41 -21.34
CA ASN A 18 6.35 -15.63 -20.01
C ASN A 18 6.75 -14.41 -19.18
N ILE A 19 5.99 -13.32 -19.33
CA ILE A 19 6.06 -12.20 -18.41
C ILE A 19 5.39 -12.73 -17.15
N ASN A 20 6.20 -13.32 -16.28
CA ASN A 20 5.89 -13.40 -14.86
C ASN A 20 5.89 -11.94 -14.35
N THR A 21 4.84 -11.18 -14.67
CA THR A 21 4.52 -9.91 -14.02
C THR A 21 4.03 -10.24 -12.62
N HIS A 22 4.95 -10.68 -11.77
CA HIS A 22 4.71 -10.85 -10.34
C HIS A 22 4.38 -9.47 -9.77
N ALA A 23 3.08 -9.17 -9.62
CA ALA A 23 2.37 -8.53 -8.50
C ALA A 23 3.06 -7.46 -7.61
N HIS A 24 4.19 -6.89 -8.00
CA HIS A 24 4.89 -5.80 -7.30
C HIS A 24 4.33 -4.42 -7.67
N GLU A 25 3.29 -4.35 -8.49
CA GLU A 25 2.80 -3.09 -9.10
C GLU A 25 1.75 -2.35 -8.28
N LEU A 26 1.35 -2.84 -7.10
CA LEU A 26 0.28 -2.22 -6.31
C LEU A 26 0.77 -1.84 -4.92
N GLY A 27 0.85 -0.54 -4.68
CA GLY A 27 1.21 0.02 -3.40
C GLY A 27 1.62 1.47 -3.49
N SER A 28 2.06 2.00 -2.36
CA SER A 28 2.50 3.38 -2.20
C SER A 28 3.54 3.48 -1.10
N TYR A 29 4.36 4.52 -1.13
CA TYR A 29 5.40 4.75 -0.13
C TYR A 29 4.84 5.43 1.12
N LEU A 30 5.28 4.97 2.29
CA LEU A 30 4.90 5.45 3.61
C LEU A 30 5.55 6.80 3.94
N PHE A 31 4.75 7.68 4.56
CA PHE A 31 5.16 8.96 5.13
C PHE A 31 4.93 8.96 6.64
N CYS A 32 5.86 9.58 7.34
CA CYS A 32 5.81 9.91 8.74
C CYS A 32 5.50 11.39 8.90
N VAL A 33 4.46 11.71 9.65
CA VAL A 33 3.97 13.09 9.79
C VAL A 33 3.96 13.48 11.26
N ASN A 34 4.51 14.67 11.54
CA ASN A 34 4.53 15.24 12.87
C ASN A 34 3.12 15.62 13.33
N GLN A 35 2.69 15.12 14.48
CA GLN A 35 1.36 15.34 15.02
C GLN A 35 1.07 16.80 15.41
N ASN A 36 2.11 17.56 15.73
CA ASN A 36 2.01 18.96 16.15
C ASN A 36 2.14 19.93 14.97
N ASN A 37 2.67 19.46 13.84
CA ASN A 37 2.84 20.26 12.63
C ASN A 37 2.71 19.37 11.37
N LEU A 38 1.54 19.39 10.73
CA LEU A 38 1.26 18.54 9.58
C LEU A 38 2.10 18.86 8.33
N TYR A 39 2.78 20.01 8.30
CA TYR A 39 3.71 20.37 7.23
C TYR A 39 5.12 19.81 7.46
N ASP A 40 5.42 19.33 8.67
CA ASP A 40 6.66 18.62 8.98
C ASP A 40 6.44 17.13 8.78
N TRP A 41 6.76 16.67 7.57
CA TRP A 41 6.65 15.29 7.16
C TRP A 41 7.96 14.78 6.58
N LYS A 42 8.18 13.47 6.70
CA LYS A 42 9.37 12.77 6.22
C LYS A 42 8.96 11.45 5.59
N TRP A 43 9.61 11.07 4.50
CA TRP A 43 9.50 9.72 3.97
C TRP A 43 9.92 8.72 5.03
N ALA A 44 9.17 7.63 5.22
CA ALA A 44 9.61 6.60 6.14
C ALA A 44 10.89 5.93 5.62
N PRO A 45 11.88 5.64 6.49
CA PRO A 45 13.11 4.99 6.07
C PRO A 45 12.82 3.62 5.44
N GLU A 46 13.76 3.08 4.69
CA GLU A 46 13.69 1.75 4.10
C GLU A 46 13.34 0.67 5.16
N SER A 47 12.68 -0.40 4.73
CA SER A 47 12.41 -1.57 5.57
C SER A 47 13.19 -2.77 5.03
N SER A 48 14.47 -2.89 5.39
CA SER A 48 15.26 -4.07 5.06
C SER A 48 14.59 -5.35 5.57
N ASP A 49 13.95 -5.28 6.74
CA ASP A 49 13.32 -6.41 7.42
C ASP A 49 11.79 -6.41 7.34
N GLY A 50 11.19 -5.51 6.55
CA GLY A 50 9.74 -5.31 6.52
C GLY A 50 9.19 -4.72 7.81
N ILE A 51 7.88 -4.85 8.03
CA ILE A 51 7.25 -4.55 9.33
C ILE A 51 7.06 -5.87 10.05
N GLU A 52 7.54 -5.97 11.29
CA GLU A 52 7.45 -7.17 12.13
C GLU A 52 6.07 -7.85 12.02
N ASN A 53 6.06 -9.15 11.69
CA ASN A 53 4.87 -9.99 11.42
C ASN A 53 4.05 -9.65 10.17
N PHE A 54 4.38 -8.58 9.44
CA PHE A 54 3.66 -8.09 8.25
C PHE A 54 4.59 -7.82 7.05
N ASN A 55 5.71 -8.52 6.95
CA ASN A 55 6.71 -8.34 5.89
C ASN A 55 6.16 -8.46 4.46
N GLN A 56 5.05 -9.17 4.27
CA GLN A 56 4.39 -9.29 2.96
C GLN A 56 3.51 -8.08 2.62
N LEU A 57 3.18 -7.23 3.60
CA LEU A 57 2.32 -6.05 3.44
C LEU A 57 3.12 -4.76 3.43
N ALA A 58 4.30 -4.77 4.04
CA ALA A 58 5.23 -3.64 4.05
C ALA A 58 6.64 -4.13 3.69
N THR A 59 7.13 -3.67 2.54
CA THR A 59 8.41 -4.09 1.96
C THR A 59 9.27 -2.89 1.62
N SER A 60 10.46 -3.14 1.07
CA SER A 60 11.29 -2.14 0.39
C SER A 60 11.58 -2.68 -1.00
N PRO A 61 10.68 -2.50 -2.00
CA PRO A 61 10.90 -2.98 -3.36
C PRO A 61 12.12 -2.30 -4.00
N ASP A 62 12.52 -1.15 -3.45
CA ASP A 62 13.75 -0.44 -3.73
C ASP A 62 14.26 0.32 -2.49
N ASN A 63 15.30 1.11 -2.69
CA ASN A 63 15.96 1.95 -1.69
C ASN A 63 15.32 3.35 -1.54
N ARG A 64 14.01 3.48 -1.78
CA ARG A 64 13.30 4.79 -1.72
C ARG A 64 12.41 4.94 -0.49
N GLY A 65 12.31 3.92 0.36
CA GLY A 65 11.57 3.97 1.62
C GLY A 65 10.71 2.74 1.86
N THR A 66 9.84 2.81 2.87
CA THR A 66 8.89 1.73 3.14
C THR A 66 7.74 1.76 2.16
N TRP A 67 7.51 0.65 1.47
CA TRP A 67 6.41 0.45 0.54
C TRP A 67 5.28 -0.34 1.18
N ILE A 68 4.06 0.16 1.08
CA ILE A 68 2.86 -0.49 1.59
C ILE A 68 2.09 -1.10 0.43
N ASN A 69 1.93 -2.42 0.46
CA ASN A 69 1.20 -3.16 -0.57
C ASN A 69 -0.30 -2.86 -0.47
N GLY A 70 -0.85 -2.31 -1.54
CA GLY A 70 -2.22 -1.82 -1.54
C GLY A 70 -2.68 -1.33 -2.91
N THR A 71 -3.99 -1.17 -3.06
CA THR A 71 -4.59 -0.58 -4.27
C THR A 71 -5.12 0.80 -3.96
N GLY A 72 -4.95 1.73 -4.89
CA GLY A 72 -5.62 3.01 -4.84
C GLY A 72 -7.14 2.84 -4.87
N GLY A 73 -7.83 3.63 -4.06
CA GLY A 73 -9.29 3.68 -4.01
C GLY A 73 -9.77 5.07 -3.67
N HIS A 74 -11.09 5.21 -3.57
CA HIS A 74 -11.72 6.42 -3.08
C HIS A 74 -12.75 6.04 -2.01
N ASN A 75 -12.83 6.84 -0.95
CA ASN A 75 -13.90 6.69 0.02
C ASN A 75 -15.23 7.27 -0.53
N LYS A 76 -16.30 7.16 0.25
CA LYS A 76 -17.64 7.68 -0.11
C LYS A 76 -17.72 9.19 -0.36
N TYR A 77 -16.68 9.93 0.02
CA TYR A 77 -16.54 11.38 -0.18
C TYR A 77 -15.53 11.73 -1.27
N PHE A 78 -15.11 10.75 -2.09
CA PHE A 78 -14.12 10.92 -3.15
C PHE A 78 -12.72 11.33 -2.68
N ASN A 79 -12.40 11.18 -1.39
CA ASN A 79 -11.01 11.29 -0.97
C ASN A 79 -10.29 10.02 -1.42
N GLN A 80 -9.13 10.18 -2.05
CA GLN A 80 -8.26 9.05 -2.35
C GLN A 80 -7.92 8.31 -1.06
N GLU A 81 -7.65 7.02 -1.15
CA GLU A 81 -7.16 6.15 -0.08
C GLU A 81 -6.27 5.05 -0.69
N LEU A 82 -5.33 4.54 0.08
CA LEU A 82 -4.68 3.26 -0.22
C LEU A 82 -5.37 2.16 0.58
N ARG A 83 -6.01 1.22 -0.10
CA ARG A 83 -6.53 0.01 0.53
C ARG A 83 -5.43 -1.05 0.59
N VAL A 84 -5.04 -1.46 1.80
CA VAL A 84 -4.12 -2.59 2.00
C VAL A 84 -4.75 -3.87 1.43
N LEU A 85 -3.95 -4.68 0.73
CA LEU A 85 -4.46 -5.85 0.00
C LEU A 85 -5.02 -6.95 0.91
N GLN A 86 -4.46 -7.11 2.10
CA GLN A 86 -4.89 -8.10 3.08
C GLN A 86 -6.04 -7.58 3.93
N ASP A 87 -7.08 -8.39 4.05
CA ASP A 87 -8.08 -8.25 5.11
C ASP A 87 -7.56 -9.00 6.36
N PHE A 88 -7.56 -8.35 7.51
CA PHE A 88 -7.11 -8.89 8.79
C PHE A 88 -8.20 -9.73 9.47
N ASN A 89 -7.82 -10.74 10.24
CA ASN A 89 -8.78 -11.65 10.88
C ASN A 89 -9.47 -11.06 12.09
N SER A 90 -8.87 -10.06 12.74
CA SER A 90 -9.43 -9.37 13.90
C SER A 90 -9.05 -7.89 13.94
N VAL A 91 -9.74 -7.15 14.79
CA VAL A 91 -9.43 -5.73 15.04
C VAL A 91 -8.03 -5.56 15.67
N GLU A 92 -7.60 -6.52 16.49
CA GLU A 92 -6.27 -6.53 17.11
C GLU A 92 -5.17 -6.69 16.07
N GLU A 93 -5.32 -7.59 15.11
CA GLU A 93 -4.33 -7.81 14.05
C GLU A 93 -4.20 -6.56 13.15
N ALA A 94 -5.32 -5.95 12.78
CA ALA A 94 -5.32 -4.69 12.04
C ALA A 94 -4.69 -3.54 12.85
N ARG A 95 -4.98 -3.47 14.16
CA ARG A 95 -4.38 -2.48 15.06
C ARG A 95 -2.88 -2.66 15.18
N ASP A 96 -2.40 -3.89 15.33
CA ASP A 96 -0.97 -4.20 15.42
C ASP A 96 -0.23 -3.76 14.16
N PHE A 97 -0.74 -4.11 12.97
CA PHE A 97 -0.18 -3.63 11.69
C PHE A 97 -0.04 -2.10 11.67
N CYS A 98 -1.09 -1.39 12.02
CA CYS A 98 -1.07 0.06 12.02
C CYS A 98 -0.16 0.66 13.11
N SER A 99 -0.11 0.06 14.30
CA SER A 99 0.80 0.48 15.38
C SER A 99 2.26 0.27 15.00
N GLN A 100 2.57 -0.77 14.25
CA GLN A 100 3.93 -1.01 13.77
C GLN A 100 4.35 0.02 12.70
N LEU A 101 3.43 0.46 11.83
CA LEU A 101 3.68 1.60 10.92
C LEU A 101 4.04 2.87 11.70
N GLN A 102 3.29 3.17 12.76
CA GLN A 102 3.57 4.33 13.62
C GLN A 102 4.89 4.20 14.36
N LYS A 103 5.14 3.03 14.97
CA LYS A 103 6.38 2.71 15.68
C LYS A 103 7.59 2.89 14.77
N LYS A 104 7.48 2.50 13.50
CA LYS A 104 8.53 2.74 12.52
C LYS A 104 8.83 4.24 12.39
N CYS A 105 7.81 5.07 12.25
CA CYS A 105 7.97 6.51 12.14
C CYS A 105 8.51 7.16 13.42
N THR A 106 8.02 6.76 14.59
CA THR A 106 8.46 7.32 15.86
C THR A 106 9.88 6.89 16.23
N ASN A 107 10.29 5.66 15.88
CA ASN A 107 11.67 5.21 16.03
C ASN A 107 12.64 6.00 15.14
N ALA A 108 12.21 6.35 13.92
CA ALA A 108 13.06 7.04 12.96
C ALA A 108 13.20 8.54 13.27
N TYR A 109 12.13 9.20 13.72
CA TYR A 109 12.05 10.66 13.77
C TYR A 109 11.62 11.24 15.12
N GLY A 110 11.30 10.40 16.10
CA GLY A 110 10.85 10.79 17.43
C GLY A 110 9.34 10.66 17.62
N GLY A 111 8.90 10.67 18.87
CA GLY A 111 7.50 10.39 19.27
C GLY A 111 6.45 11.33 18.66
N GLU A 112 6.85 12.50 18.19
CA GLU A 112 5.97 13.45 17.51
C GLU A 112 5.56 12.97 16.10
N PHE A 113 6.38 12.15 15.43
CA PHE A 113 6.08 11.61 14.10
C PHE A 113 5.21 10.36 14.17
N LYS A 114 4.06 10.44 14.86
CA LYS A 114 3.15 9.29 15.06
C LYS A 114 2.10 9.11 13.98
N TYR A 115 1.84 10.13 13.15
CA TYR A 115 0.85 10.01 12.07
C TYR A 115 1.48 9.39 10.83
N VAL A 116 0.72 8.51 10.18
CA VAL A 116 1.18 7.77 9.00
C VAL A 116 0.25 8.01 7.82
N ALA A 117 0.86 8.18 6.65
CA ALA A 117 0.17 8.37 5.38
C ALA A 117 0.95 7.67 4.26
N VAL A 118 0.40 7.64 3.05
CA VAL A 118 1.09 7.12 1.88
C VAL A 118 0.95 8.06 0.69
N ALA A 119 1.92 8.04 -0.22
CA ALA A 119 1.82 8.69 -1.52
C ALA A 119 2.56 7.89 -2.59
N SER A 120 2.40 8.34 -3.84
CA SER A 120 3.02 7.76 -5.03
C SER A 120 2.45 6.41 -5.48
N TRP A 121 2.57 6.18 -6.78
CA TRP A 121 2.21 4.96 -7.49
C TRP A 121 0.72 4.61 -7.50
N SER A 122 0.24 3.77 -6.57
CA SER A 122 -1.20 3.45 -6.50
C SER A 122 -2.06 4.60 -6.00
N VAL A 123 -1.43 5.62 -5.41
CA VAL A 123 -2.08 6.89 -5.09
C VAL A 123 -1.29 8.03 -5.74
N SER A 124 -1.93 9.15 -6.03
CA SER A 124 -1.32 10.21 -6.84
C SER A 124 -0.07 10.76 -6.14
N VAL A 125 1.01 10.99 -6.90
CA VAL A 125 2.28 11.53 -6.36
C VAL A 125 2.15 12.94 -5.78
N LEU A 126 1.12 13.68 -6.19
CA LEU A 126 0.88 15.06 -5.76
C LEU A 126 0.09 15.15 -4.45
N ILE A 127 -0.45 14.02 -3.98
CA ILE A 127 -1.23 13.96 -2.75
C ILE A 127 -0.78 12.79 -1.90
N TRP A 128 -0.80 13.05 -0.61
CA TRP A 128 -0.61 12.07 0.43
C TRP A 128 -2.01 11.68 0.93
N THR A 129 -2.18 10.42 1.27
CA THR A 129 -3.49 9.86 1.56
C THR A 129 -3.44 8.79 2.64
N TYR A 130 -4.62 8.34 3.07
CA TYR A 130 -4.84 7.44 4.18
C TYR A 130 -4.60 6.00 3.80
N ILE A 131 -4.07 5.24 4.76
CA ILE A 131 -3.93 3.79 4.69
C ILE A 131 -5.20 3.19 5.28
N LYS A 132 -5.97 2.48 4.46
CA LYS A 132 -7.19 1.79 4.86
C LYS A 132 -6.96 0.30 4.95
N VAL A 133 -7.36 -0.26 6.08
CA VAL A 133 -7.32 -1.69 6.35
C VAL A 133 -8.73 -2.19 6.59
N PHE A 134 -8.95 -3.47 6.29
CA PHE A 134 -10.19 -4.14 6.61
C PHE A 134 -9.93 -5.24 7.62
N TYR A 135 -10.85 -5.45 8.55
CA TYR A 135 -10.79 -6.55 9.50
C TYR A 135 -12.15 -7.21 9.66
N TYR A 136 -12.14 -8.39 10.27
CA TYR A 136 -13.35 -9.11 10.62
C TYR A 136 -13.64 -9.04 12.12
N GLU A 137 -14.91 -8.93 12.46
CA GLU A 137 -15.40 -9.01 13.83
C GLU A 137 -16.60 -9.96 13.89
N ASN A 138 -16.71 -10.72 14.98
CA ASN A 138 -17.86 -11.57 15.23
C ASN A 138 -18.88 -10.79 16.07
N LYS A 139 -20.03 -10.49 15.50
CA LYS A 139 -21.14 -9.82 16.17
C LYS A 139 -22.45 -10.56 15.88
N ASP A 140 -23.20 -10.90 16.93
CA ASP A 140 -24.48 -11.60 16.81
C ASP A 140 -24.39 -12.90 15.96
N ASN A 141 -23.34 -13.70 16.19
CA ASN A 141 -23.00 -14.92 15.42
C ASN A 141 -22.77 -14.69 13.92
N LYS A 142 -22.48 -13.45 13.49
CA LYS A 142 -22.11 -13.12 12.10
C LYS A 142 -20.70 -12.55 12.05
N ARG A 143 -19.95 -12.98 11.03
CA ARG A 143 -18.65 -12.41 10.70
C ARG A 143 -18.88 -11.15 9.85
N ILE A 144 -18.64 -9.99 10.42
CA ILE A 144 -18.84 -8.68 9.79
C ILE A 144 -17.47 -8.16 9.33
N LYS A 145 -17.41 -7.62 8.10
CA LYS A 145 -16.23 -6.95 7.58
C LYS A 145 -16.31 -5.46 7.87
N ASN A 146 -15.34 -4.94 8.61
CA ASN A 146 -15.23 -3.53 8.97
C ASN A 146 -14.01 -2.92 8.27
N GLY A 147 -14.10 -1.63 7.92
CA GLY A 147 -13.01 -0.86 7.34
C GLY A 147 -12.61 0.28 8.27
N VAL A 148 -11.32 0.42 8.52
CA VAL A 148 -10.75 1.46 9.37
C VAL A 148 -9.48 2.01 8.71
N TYR A 149 -9.10 3.23 9.07
CA TYR A 149 -7.85 3.81 8.63
C TYR A 149 -6.81 3.61 9.72
N CYS A 150 -5.57 3.28 9.35
CA CYS A 150 -4.48 3.28 10.32
C CYS A 150 -4.41 4.66 11.00
N PRO A 151 -4.12 4.71 12.32
CA PRO A 151 -4.50 5.85 13.13
C PRO A 151 -3.85 7.10 12.57
N ASN A 152 -4.73 8.02 12.21
CA ASN A 152 -4.48 9.19 11.43
C ASN A 152 -5.10 10.40 12.15
N TRP A 153 -4.66 11.61 11.80
CA TRP A 153 -5.02 12.90 12.43
C TRP A 153 -6.52 13.20 12.59
N HIS A 154 -7.41 12.48 11.90
CA HIS A 154 -8.86 12.72 11.93
C HIS A 154 -9.67 11.56 12.49
N TYR A 155 -9.05 10.39 12.65
CA TYR A 155 -9.69 9.19 13.17
C TYR A 155 -8.72 8.60 14.19
N LEU A 156 -8.69 9.23 15.36
CA LEU A 156 -7.83 8.85 16.49
C LEU A 156 -8.16 7.46 17.06
N ASN A 157 -9.29 6.88 16.67
CA ASN A 157 -9.78 5.63 17.23
C ASN A 157 -9.66 4.49 16.23
N PHE A 158 -9.18 3.36 16.77
CA PHE A 158 -9.69 2.04 16.42
C PHE A 158 -10.96 1.76 17.23
#